data_AF-A0A9Q1RU53-F1
#
_entry.id   AF-A0A9Q1RU53-F1
#
_cell.length_a   1.000
_cell.length_b   1.000
_cell.length_c   1.000
_cell.angle_alpha   90.00
_cell.angle_beta   90.00
_cell.angle_gamma   90.00
#
_symmetry.space_group_name_H-M   'P 1'
#
loop_
_entity.id
_entity.type
_entity.pdbx_description
1 polymer ?
#
loop_
_entity_poly.entity_id
_entity_poly.type
_entity_poly.pdbx_seq_one_letter_code
_entity_poly.pdbx_strand_id
1 'polypeptide(L)'
;MIDTPLCPLKVVTNLQEAVRDADIVIDAGVPIENILYLGGPNIASEIYNREYANARICGAEKWRKALARFLRQPHFIVWDNGDLVTHEVMGGLKNVYAIGAGMVAALTNESAPSKSVYFAHCTSEMIFITHLLVEGSEKLAGPLLADTYVTLLKGRNAWYGQKLAKGEINLDMGDSIKGKGMIRVYSRIHSIQ
;
A
#
# COMPACT_ATOMS: atom_id res chain seq x y z
N MET A 1 -12.64 0.33 -26.05
CA MET A 1 -12.79 0.03 -24.62
C MET A 1 -11.96 -1.21 -24.38
N ILE A 2 -10.80 -1.09 -23.75
CA ILE A 2 -10.01 -2.26 -23.37
C ILE A 2 -10.70 -2.82 -22.13
N ASP A 3 -11.23 -4.03 -22.23
CA ASP A 3 -11.69 -4.83 -21.09
C ASP A 3 -10.47 -5.20 -20.24
N THR A 4 -9.95 -4.24 -19.49
CA THR A 4 -8.95 -4.51 -18.47
C THR A 4 -9.70 -5.13 -17.30
N PRO A 5 -9.42 -6.39 -16.91
CA PRO A 5 -10.02 -6.95 -15.71
C PRO A 5 -9.70 -6.03 -14.54
N LEU A 6 -10.74 -5.46 -13.92
CA LEU A 6 -10.62 -4.76 -12.65
C LEU A 6 -9.97 -5.74 -11.68
N CYS A 7 -8.69 -5.54 -11.37
CA CYS A 7 -8.03 -6.28 -10.30
C CYS A 7 -8.86 -6.05 -9.03
N PRO A 8 -9.48 -7.09 -8.45
CA PRO A 8 -10.24 -6.92 -7.23
C PRO A 8 -9.29 -6.43 -6.15
N LEU A 9 -9.36 -5.14 -5.81
CA LEU A 9 -8.49 -4.55 -4.81
C LEU A 9 -8.73 -5.22 -3.46
N LYS A 10 -7.76 -6.05 -3.08
CA LYS A 10 -7.65 -6.78 -1.82
C LYS A 10 -7.37 -5.82 -0.66
N VAL A 11 -7.97 -6.08 0.49
CA VAL A 11 -7.63 -5.41 1.76
C VAL A 11 -6.54 -6.25 2.40
N VAL A 12 -5.35 -5.69 2.57
CA VAL A 12 -4.23 -6.35 3.25
C VAL A 12 -4.45 -6.22 4.75
N THR A 13 -4.66 -7.35 5.41
CA THR A 13 -5.13 -7.38 6.82
C THR A 13 -4.05 -7.76 7.81
N ASN A 14 -2.93 -8.33 7.36
CA ASN A 14 -1.86 -8.77 8.25
C ASN A 14 -0.48 -8.65 7.62
N LEU A 15 0.55 -8.74 8.46
CA LEU A 15 1.95 -8.58 8.06
C LEU A 15 2.40 -9.66 7.07
N GLN A 16 1.97 -10.91 7.25
CA GLN A 16 2.33 -12.01 6.34
C GLN A 16 1.71 -11.81 4.95
N GLU A 17 0.52 -11.24 4.88
CA GLU A 17 -0.17 -10.87 3.65
C GLU A 17 0.47 -9.64 3.00
N ALA A 18 0.92 -8.65 3.79
CA ALA A 18 1.66 -7.50 3.28
C ALA A 18 3.02 -7.91 2.71
N VAL A 19 3.73 -8.81 3.41
CA VAL A 19 4.98 -9.41 2.95
C VAL A 19 4.72 -10.29 1.72
N ARG A 20 3.62 -11.06 1.69
CA ARG A 20 3.23 -11.86 0.51
C ARG A 20 2.76 -11.06 -0.69
N ASP A 21 2.10 -9.94 -0.49
CA ASP A 21 1.74 -9.04 -1.59
C ASP A 21 3.00 -8.40 -2.17
N ALA A 22 4.04 -8.15 -1.35
CA ALA A 22 5.39 -7.84 -1.84
C ALA A 22 6.07 -9.04 -2.54
N ASP A 23 5.71 -10.26 -2.16
CA ASP A 23 6.16 -11.54 -2.71
C ASP A 23 5.38 -11.99 -3.97
N ILE A 24 4.27 -11.32 -4.35
CA ILE A 24 3.49 -11.62 -5.58
C ILE A 24 4.39 -11.54 -6.82
N VAL A 25 5.39 -10.67 -6.79
CA VAL A 25 6.42 -10.54 -7.82
C VAL A 25 7.23 -11.84 -7.98
N ILE A 26 7.52 -12.54 -6.89
CA ILE A 26 8.36 -13.75 -6.88
C ILE A 26 7.52 -15.02 -7.15
N ASP A 27 6.28 -15.08 -6.66
CA ASP A 27 5.41 -16.26 -6.78
C ASP A 27 4.58 -16.30 -8.09
N ALA A 28 4.51 -15.18 -8.85
CA ALA A 28 3.79 -15.12 -10.12
C ALA A 28 4.47 -15.88 -11.29
N GLY A 29 5.67 -16.44 -11.07
CA GLY A 29 6.46 -17.09 -12.12
C GLY A 29 6.97 -16.14 -13.21
N VAL A 30 6.91 -14.83 -12.96
CA VAL A 30 7.42 -13.80 -13.86
C VAL A 30 8.88 -13.51 -13.49
N PRO A 31 9.82 -13.52 -14.45
CA PRO A 31 11.21 -13.19 -14.15
C PRO A 31 11.33 -11.75 -13.64
N ILE A 32 12.11 -11.53 -12.58
CA ILE A 32 12.23 -10.22 -11.90
C ILE A 32 12.69 -9.09 -12.83
N GLU A 33 13.47 -9.40 -13.86
CA GLU A 33 13.90 -8.47 -14.91
C GLU A 33 12.75 -7.97 -15.80
N ASN A 34 11.54 -8.52 -15.66
CA ASN A 34 10.33 -8.08 -16.33
C ASN A 34 9.36 -7.34 -15.42
N ILE A 35 9.65 -7.22 -14.13
CA ILE A 35 8.68 -6.71 -13.16
C ILE A 35 8.97 -5.25 -12.85
N LEU A 36 7.89 -4.47 -12.83
CA LEU A 36 7.90 -3.08 -12.41
C LEU A 36 6.81 -2.84 -11.38
N TYR A 37 7.18 -2.16 -10.30
CA TYR A 37 6.25 -1.54 -9.37
C TYR A 37 5.93 -0.12 -9.84
N LEU A 38 4.67 0.33 -9.69
CA LEU A 38 4.29 1.74 -9.85
C LEU A 38 3.44 2.15 -8.64
N GLY A 39 3.96 3.05 -7.81
CA GLY A 39 3.23 3.55 -6.64
C GLY A 39 3.64 4.96 -6.26
N GLY A 40 3.07 5.50 -5.18
CA GLY A 40 3.19 6.92 -4.85
C GLY A 40 1.83 7.55 -4.52
N PRO A 41 1.78 8.83 -4.10
CA PRO A 41 0.52 9.56 -3.97
C PRO A 41 -0.06 9.87 -5.36
N ASN A 42 -0.75 8.88 -5.94
CA ASN A 42 -1.14 8.86 -7.34
C ASN A 42 -2.61 8.42 -7.54
N ILE A 43 -3.53 9.00 -6.75
CA ILE A 43 -4.95 8.66 -6.82
C ILE A 43 -5.49 8.89 -8.24
N ALA A 44 -6.07 7.84 -8.84
CA ALA A 44 -6.44 7.83 -10.26
C ALA A 44 -7.39 8.97 -10.66
N SER A 45 -8.37 9.30 -9.81
CA SER A 45 -9.30 10.42 -10.07
C SER A 45 -8.61 11.79 -10.00
N GLU A 46 -7.64 11.96 -9.10
CA GLU A 46 -6.88 13.21 -8.94
C GLU A 46 -5.98 13.42 -10.18
N ILE A 47 -5.32 12.36 -10.66
CA ILE A 47 -4.56 12.38 -11.92
C ILE A 47 -5.46 12.73 -13.11
N TYR A 48 -6.63 12.08 -13.23
CA TYR A 48 -7.59 12.36 -14.29
C TYR A 48 -8.03 13.83 -14.31
N ASN A 49 -8.22 14.42 -13.13
CA ASN A 49 -8.58 15.83 -12.94
C ASN A 49 -7.40 16.81 -13.09
N ARG A 50 -6.21 16.32 -13.47
CA ARG A 50 -4.98 17.10 -13.60
C ARG A 50 -4.49 17.75 -12.30
N GLU A 51 -4.84 17.17 -11.17
CA GLU A 51 -4.26 17.55 -9.89
C GLU A 51 -2.80 17.09 -9.81
N TYR A 52 -2.01 17.78 -8.99
CA TYR A 52 -0.60 17.42 -8.81
C TYR A 52 -0.49 16.06 -8.12
N ALA A 53 0.12 15.11 -8.81
CA ALA A 53 0.37 13.77 -8.31
C ALA A 53 1.81 13.36 -8.58
N ASN A 54 2.31 12.44 -7.75
CA ASN A 54 3.65 11.93 -7.86
C ASN A 54 3.61 10.40 -7.79
N ALA A 55 4.35 9.76 -8.69
CA ALA A 55 4.56 8.33 -8.66
C ALA A 55 6.03 8.00 -8.81
N ARG A 56 6.35 6.75 -8.45
CA ARG A 56 7.66 6.17 -8.62
C ARG A 56 7.50 4.80 -9.26
N ILE A 57 8.28 4.56 -10.31
CA ILE A 57 8.36 3.29 -10.99
C ILE A 57 9.66 2.58 -10.60
N CYS A 58 9.55 1.34 -10.13
CA CYS A 58 10.67 0.57 -9.59
C CYS A 58 10.86 -0.79 -10.25
N GLY A 59 12.08 -1.31 -10.26
CA GLY A 59 12.41 -2.65 -10.79
C GLY A 59 13.13 -2.64 -12.13
N ALA A 60 12.70 -3.52 -13.04
CA ALA A 60 13.32 -3.90 -14.30
C ALA A 60 14.02 -2.77 -15.06
N GLU A 61 15.36 -2.77 -15.04
CA GLU A 61 16.17 -1.71 -15.64
C GLU A 61 15.86 -1.47 -17.11
N LYS A 62 15.64 -2.54 -17.89
CA LYS A 62 15.36 -2.46 -19.33
C LYS A 62 14.15 -1.60 -19.69
N TRP A 63 13.16 -1.51 -18.81
CA TRP A 63 11.89 -0.82 -19.06
C TRP A 63 11.75 0.46 -18.22
N ARG A 64 12.26 0.43 -16.99
CA ARG A 64 11.95 1.40 -15.94
C ARG A 64 12.09 2.86 -16.39
N LYS A 65 13.26 3.24 -16.93
CA LYS A 65 13.54 4.63 -17.33
C LYS A 65 12.70 5.08 -18.52
N ALA A 66 12.49 4.20 -19.49
CA ALA A 66 11.67 4.51 -20.67
C ALA A 66 10.22 4.73 -20.27
N LEU A 67 9.67 3.84 -19.44
CA LEU A 67 8.28 3.92 -18.99
C LEU A 67 8.06 5.10 -18.02
N ALA A 68 9.02 5.40 -17.14
CA ALA A 68 8.97 6.62 -16.31
C ALA A 68 8.81 7.88 -17.17
N ARG A 69 9.62 8.01 -18.23
CA ARG A 69 9.54 9.16 -19.15
C ARG A 69 8.23 9.19 -19.92
N PHE A 70 7.73 8.03 -20.35
CA PHE A 70 6.48 7.92 -21.08
C PHE A 70 5.27 8.35 -20.23
N LEU A 71 5.24 7.98 -18.94
CA LEU A 71 4.14 8.29 -18.04
C LEU A 71 4.16 9.73 -17.51
N ARG A 72 5.29 10.44 -17.59
CA ARG A 72 5.41 11.81 -17.09
C ARG A 72 4.47 12.77 -17.83
N GLN A 73 3.77 13.59 -17.06
CA GLN A 73 2.95 14.70 -17.54
C GLN A 73 3.22 15.94 -16.66
N PRO A 74 2.84 17.16 -17.08
CA PRO A 74 3.10 18.37 -16.28
C PRO A 74 2.55 18.33 -14.85
N HIS A 75 1.43 17.63 -14.64
CA HIS A 75 0.77 17.46 -13.34
C HIS A 75 1.04 16.08 -12.70
N PHE A 76 1.64 15.14 -13.43
CA PHE A 76 1.92 13.79 -12.96
C PHE A 76 3.40 13.46 -13.13
N ILE A 77 4.15 13.64 -12.04
CA ILE A 77 5.61 13.47 -12.05
C ILE A 77 5.95 12.03 -11.67
N VAL A 78 6.64 11.33 -12.57
CA VAL A 78 7.03 9.92 -12.37
C VAL A 78 8.53 9.78 -12.22
N TRP A 79 9.01 9.35 -11.05
CA TRP A 79 10.42 9.10 -10.77
C TRP A 79 10.77 7.63 -11.02
N ASP A 80 12.03 7.31 -11.27
CA ASP A 80 12.49 5.92 -11.37
C ASP A 80 13.42 5.53 -10.22
N ASN A 81 13.37 4.26 -9.79
CA ASN A 81 14.31 3.68 -8.84
C ASN A 81 14.57 2.16 -9.10
N GLY A 82 15.79 1.66 -8.92
CA GLY A 82 16.07 0.22 -9.02
C GLY A 82 15.56 -0.63 -7.87
N ASP A 83 15.28 -0.01 -6.71
CA ASP A 83 14.88 -0.74 -5.51
C ASP A 83 13.40 -1.17 -5.55
N LEU A 84 13.15 -2.31 -6.20
CA LEU A 84 11.82 -2.93 -6.30
C LEU A 84 11.31 -3.38 -4.93
N VAL A 85 12.15 -4.09 -4.18
CA VAL A 85 11.72 -4.82 -2.97
C VAL A 85 11.30 -3.85 -1.87
N THR A 86 12.05 -2.76 -1.65
CA THR A 86 11.65 -1.74 -0.66
C THR A 86 10.27 -1.15 -0.97
N HIS A 87 10.00 -0.88 -2.25
CA HIS A 87 8.74 -0.26 -2.66
C HIS A 87 7.54 -1.21 -2.53
N GLU A 88 7.74 -2.49 -2.84
CA GLU A 88 6.75 -3.55 -2.64
C GLU A 88 6.44 -3.73 -1.14
N VAL A 89 7.48 -3.88 -0.31
CA VAL A 89 7.33 -4.04 1.15
C VAL A 89 6.60 -2.84 1.74
N MET A 90 7.05 -1.61 1.47
CA MET A 90 6.41 -0.41 2.00
C MET A 90 4.99 -0.20 1.45
N GLY A 91 4.77 -0.52 0.17
CA GLY A 91 3.46 -0.47 -0.49
C GLY A 91 2.45 -1.46 0.09
N GLY A 92 2.90 -2.63 0.55
CA GLY A 92 2.09 -3.58 1.31
C GLY A 92 1.82 -3.10 2.74
N LEU A 93 2.87 -2.73 3.47
CA LEU A 93 2.78 -2.34 4.88
C LEU A 93 1.87 -1.14 5.12
N LYS A 94 1.89 -0.11 4.25
CA LYS A 94 1.05 1.08 4.42
C LYS A 94 -0.44 0.74 4.57
N ASN A 95 -0.91 -0.33 3.91
CA ASN A 95 -2.31 -0.74 3.95
C ASN A 95 -2.70 -1.32 5.30
N VAL A 96 -1.82 -2.13 5.91
CA VAL A 96 -2.00 -2.67 7.25
C VAL A 96 -2.00 -1.53 8.27
N TYR A 97 -1.01 -0.63 8.19
CA TYR A 97 -0.92 0.50 9.11
C TYR A 97 -2.08 1.48 8.96
N ALA A 98 -2.68 1.60 7.78
CA ALA A 98 -3.87 2.42 7.58
C ALA A 98 -5.08 1.89 8.36
N ILE A 99 -5.21 0.56 8.58
CA ILE A 99 -6.24 0.01 9.47
C ILE A 99 -6.06 0.56 10.89
N GLY A 100 -4.87 0.45 11.46
CA GLY A 100 -4.60 1.00 12.79
C GLY A 100 -4.74 2.53 12.84
N ALA A 101 -4.42 3.24 11.76
CA ALA A 101 -4.65 4.69 11.65
C ALA A 101 -6.14 5.03 11.80
N GLY A 102 -7.01 4.25 11.16
CA GLY A 102 -8.46 4.36 11.30
C GLY A 102 -8.95 4.09 12.72
N MET A 103 -8.35 3.11 13.40
CA MET A 103 -8.68 2.82 14.81
C MET A 103 -8.28 3.98 15.72
N VAL A 104 -7.06 4.50 15.58
CA VAL A 104 -6.57 5.66 16.35
C VAL A 104 -7.47 6.86 16.10
N ALA A 105 -7.82 7.14 14.85
CA ALA A 105 -8.73 8.22 14.48
C ALA A 105 -10.08 8.11 15.19
N ALA A 106 -10.70 6.92 15.20
CA ALA A 106 -11.99 6.71 15.86
C ALA A 106 -11.90 6.77 17.40
N LEU A 107 -10.89 6.12 18.01
CA LEU A 107 -10.75 6.03 19.47
C LEU A 107 -10.32 7.36 20.10
N THR A 108 -9.63 8.21 19.35
CA THR A 108 -9.10 9.50 19.85
C THR A 108 -9.88 10.71 19.32
N ASN A 109 -11.04 10.46 18.69
CA ASN A 109 -11.88 11.51 18.10
C ASN A 109 -11.08 12.45 17.17
N GLU A 110 -10.36 11.86 16.22
CA GLU A 110 -9.55 12.54 15.21
C GLU A 110 -8.39 13.40 15.76
N SER A 111 -7.94 13.13 17.00
CA SER A 111 -6.80 13.82 17.65
C SER A 111 -5.56 13.86 16.75
N ALA A 112 -5.16 15.07 16.34
CA ALA A 112 -3.98 15.28 15.52
C ALA A 112 -2.68 14.79 16.20
N PRO A 113 -2.44 15.03 17.52
CA PRO A 113 -1.29 14.47 18.21
C PRO A 113 -1.26 12.94 18.24
N SER A 114 -2.42 12.29 18.46
CA SER A 114 -2.47 10.81 18.50
C SER A 114 -2.17 10.21 17.13
N LYS A 115 -2.70 10.81 16.07
CA LYS A 115 -2.41 10.39 14.68
C LYS A 115 -0.95 10.63 14.30
N SER A 116 -0.34 11.73 14.75
CA SER A 116 1.08 12.01 14.46
C SER A 116 2.02 11.05 15.19
N VAL A 117 1.74 10.72 16.45
CA VAL A 117 2.49 9.70 17.21
C VAL A 117 2.37 8.33 16.54
N TYR A 118 1.15 7.93 16.16
CA TYR A 118 0.93 6.68 15.43
C TYR A 118 1.69 6.66 14.10
N PHE A 119 1.66 7.75 13.33
CA PHE A 119 2.42 7.89 12.09
C PHE A 119 3.93 7.72 12.31
N ALA A 120 4.49 8.31 13.37
CA ALA A 120 5.91 8.17 13.70
C ALA A 120 6.28 6.72 14.04
N HIS A 121 5.43 6.02 14.80
CA HIS A 121 5.66 4.61 15.12
C HIS A 121 5.55 3.72 13.89
N CYS A 122 4.50 3.86 13.07
CA CYS A 122 4.33 3.01 11.89
C CYS A 122 5.47 3.19 10.88
N THR A 123 5.91 4.43 10.66
CA THR A 123 7.03 4.72 9.75
C THR A 123 8.35 4.14 10.28
N SER A 124 8.57 4.18 11.60
CA SER A 124 9.74 3.55 12.23
C SER A 124 9.72 2.02 12.08
N GLU A 125 8.57 1.39 12.30
CA GLU A 125 8.42 -0.07 12.11
C GLU A 125 8.57 -0.46 10.64
N MET A 126 8.01 0.30 9.69
CA MET A 126 8.17 0.07 8.26
C MET A 126 9.65 0.10 7.85
N ILE A 127 10.41 1.07 8.34
CA ILE A 127 11.86 1.17 8.10
C ILE A 127 12.57 -0.05 8.68
N PHE A 128 12.28 -0.42 9.93
CA PHE A 128 12.89 -1.55 10.59
C PHE A 128 12.63 -2.87 9.84
N ILE A 129 11.37 -3.16 9.51
CA ILE A 129 10.98 -4.36 8.75
C ILE A 129 11.68 -4.38 7.40
N THR A 130 11.68 -3.27 6.66
CA THR A 130 12.33 -3.22 5.33
C THR A 130 13.83 -3.49 5.45
N HIS A 131 14.50 -2.94 6.45
CA HIS A 131 15.92 -3.15 6.67
C HIS A 131 16.28 -4.60 7.01
N LEU A 132 15.38 -5.33 7.67
CA LEU A 132 15.54 -6.77 7.93
C LEU A 132 15.36 -7.62 6.67
N LEU A 133 14.62 -7.14 5.67
CA LEU A 133 14.31 -7.89 4.45
C LEU A 133 15.28 -7.59 3.31
N VAL A 134 15.88 -6.39 3.26
CA VAL A 134 16.68 -5.92 2.13
C VAL A 134 17.92 -5.17 2.61
N GLU A 135 19.10 -5.72 2.31
CA GLU A 135 20.36 -4.99 2.50
C GLU A 135 20.41 -3.76 1.58
N GLY A 136 20.77 -2.60 2.15
CA GLY A 136 20.87 -1.36 1.38
C GLY A 136 19.53 -0.75 0.95
N SER A 137 18.41 -1.12 1.60
CA SER A 137 17.07 -0.57 1.36
C SER A 137 17.04 0.97 1.26
N GLU A 138 16.27 1.53 0.33
CA GLU A 138 16.01 2.97 0.29
C GLU A 138 15.35 3.45 1.59
N LYS A 139 15.68 4.68 1.99
CA LYS A 139 15.01 5.34 3.12
C LYS A 139 13.56 5.61 2.78
N LEU A 140 12.67 5.48 3.75
CA LEU A 140 11.28 5.93 3.65
C LEU A 140 11.25 7.47 3.53
N ALA A 141 11.28 7.96 2.30
CA ALA A 141 11.34 9.39 1.98
C ALA A 141 10.63 9.70 0.66
N GLY A 142 10.42 10.99 0.39
CA GLY A 142 9.85 11.45 -0.88
C GLY A 142 8.50 10.80 -1.21
N PRO A 143 8.30 10.27 -2.43
CA PRO A 143 7.02 9.70 -2.85
C PRO A 143 6.53 8.54 -1.96
N LEU A 144 7.43 7.70 -1.42
CA LEU A 144 7.04 6.58 -0.55
C LEU A 144 6.46 7.07 0.79
N LEU A 145 7.12 8.06 1.41
CA LEU A 145 6.63 8.66 2.64
C LEU A 145 5.29 9.38 2.42
N ALA A 146 5.16 10.09 1.29
CA ALA A 146 3.94 10.80 0.93
C ALA A 146 2.76 9.84 0.65
N ASP A 147 3.01 8.72 -0.04
CA ASP A 147 2.02 7.68 -0.29
C ASP A 147 1.56 7.01 1.01
N THR A 148 2.51 6.72 1.90
CA THR A 148 2.20 6.25 3.25
C THR A 148 1.30 7.24 3.95
N TYR A 149 1.70 8.52 4.04
CA TYR A 149 0.92 9.56 4.69
C TYR A 149 -0.52 9.68 4.17
N VAL A 150 -0.71 9.79 2.85
CA VAL A 150 -2.07 9.94 2.28
C VAL A 150 -2.93 8.69 2.51
N THR A 151 -2.32 7.50 2.50
CA THR A 151 -3.01 6.22 2.74
C THR A 151 -3.50 6.11 4.20
N LEU A 152 -2.74 6.63 5.18
CA LEU A 152 -3.17 6.67 6.58
C LEU A 152 -4.29 7.69 6.83
N LEU A 153 -4.36 8.78 6.06
CA LEU A 153 -5.38 9.82 6.24
C LEU A 153 -6.78 9.39 5.78
N LYS A 154 -6.85 8.71 4.64
CA LYS A 154 -8.11 8.39 3.97
C LYS A 154 -7.99 7.10 3.18
N GLY A 155 -9.09 6.36 3.08
CA GLY A 155 -9.17 5.18 2.22
C GLY A 155 -9.99 4.06 2.85
N ARG A 156 -10.07 2.93 2.13
CA ARG A 156 -10.84 1.76 2.57
C ARG A 156 -10.26 1.14 3.84
N ASN A 157 -8.94 0.99 3.93
CA ASN A 157 -8.27 0.40 5.10
C ASN A 157 -8.49 1.24 6.37
N ALA A 158 -8.29 2.55 6.29
CA ALA A 158 -8.60 3.47 7.39
C ALA A 158 -10.08 3.44 7.77
N TRP A 159 -10.99 3.40 6.78
CA TRP A 159 -12.42 3.23 7.05
C TRP A 159 -12.72 1.93 7.80
N TYR A 160 -12.11 0.81 7.42
CA TYR A 160 -12.26 -0.46 8.15
C TYR A 160 -11.74 -0.37 9.59
N GLY A 161 -10.60 0.27 9.79
CA GLY A 161 -10.08 0.58 11.13
C GLY A 161 -11.07 1.34 12.00
N GLN A 162 -11.74 2.36 11.44
CA GLN A 162 -12.77 3.10 12.16
C GLN A 162 -13.97 2.23 12.53
N LYS A 163 -14.39 1.33 11.63
CA LYS A 163 -15.53 0.43 11.89
C LYS A 163 -15.20 -0.61 12.95
N LEU A 164 -13.98 -1.14 12.96
CA LEU A 164 -13.47 -2.01 14.02
C LEU A 164 -13.49 -1.30 15.37
N ALA A 165 -12.91 -0.10 15.45
CA ALA A 165 -12.85 0.67 16.69
C ALA A 165 -14.23 1.05 17.28
N LYS A 166 -15.25 1.20 16.42
CA LYS A 166 -16.63 1.49 16.82
C LYS A 166 -17.45 0.25 17.15
N GLY A 167 -16.89 -0.95 16.99
CA GLY A 167 -17.62 -2.22 17.15
C GLY A 167 -18.65 -2.49 16.05
N GLU A 168 -18.61 -1.73 14.95
CA GLU A 168 -19.51 -1.91 13.80
C GLU A 168 -19.09 -3.09 12.92
N ILE A 169 -17.83 -3.53 13.04
CA ILE A 169 -17.31 -4.77 12.49
C ILE A 169 -16.79 -5.64 13.64
N ASN A 170 -17.22 -6.90 13.67
CA ASN A 170 -16.82 -7.88 14.67
C ASN A 170 -16.65 -9.27 14.05
N LEU A 171 -16.12 -10.20 14.84
CA LEU A 171 -15.81 -11.57 14.41
C LEU A 171 -17.07 -12.37 14.00
N ASP A 172 -18.22 -12.06 14.58
CA ASP A 172 -19.48 -12.78 14.33
C ASP A 172 -20.04 -12.50 12.93
N MET A 173 -19.55 -11.45 12.26
CA MET A 173 -19.90 -11.14 10.88
C MET A 173 -19.26 -12.09 9.85
N GLY A 174 -18.37 -12.99 10.29
CA GLY A 174 -17.67 -13.96 9.47
C GLY A 174 -16.55 -13.35 8.60
N ASP A 175 -15.96 -14.19 7.75
CA ASP A 175 -14.76 -13.85 6.96
C ASP A 175 -15.02 -12.90 5.78
N SER A 176 -16.28 -12.58 5.50
CA SER A 176 -16.70 -11.80 4.34
C SER A 176 -17.78 -10.80 4.70
N ILE A 177 -17.44 -9.51 4.65
CA ILE A 177 -18.35 -8.40 4.93
C ILE A 177 -18.68 -7.69 3.62
N LYS A 178 -19.97 -7.56 3.29
CA LYS A 178 -20.45 -6.80 2.12
C LYS A 178 -20.44 -5.29 2.43
N GLY A 179 -19.67 -4.49 1.68
CA GLY A 179 -19.47 -3.05 1.92
C GLY A 179 -18.74 -2.34 0.76
N LYS A 180 -18.07 -1.18 1.00
CA LYS A 180 -17.26 -0.42 0.01
C LYS A 180 -16.05 -1.22 -0.51
N GLY A 181 -16.31 -2.29 -1.25
CA GLY A 181 -15.37 -3.33 -1.64
C GLY A 181 -15.53 -4.59 -0.78
N MET A 182 -15.47 -5.76 -1.43
CA MET A 182 -15.46 -7.06 -0.77
C MET A 182 -14.17 -7.25 0.03
N ILE A 183 -14.26 -7.54 1.33
CA ILE A 183 -13.14 -8.15 2.07
C ILE A 183 -13.25 -9.65 1.88
N ARG A 184 -12.14 -10.29 1.48
CA ARG A 184 -11.91 -11.73 1.73
C ARG A 184 -10.80 -11.82 2.76
N VAL A 185 -11.16 -12.13 4.01
CA VAL A 185 -10.17 -12.49 5.02
C VAL A 185 -9.73 -13.92 4.70
N TYR A 186 -8.48 -14.09 4.25
CA TYR A 186 -7.91 -15.44 4.10
C TYR A 186 -7.25 -15.84 5.42
N SER A 187 -8.00 -16.51 6.29
CA SER A 187 -7.40 -17.29 7.38
C SER A 187 -6.81 -18.57 6.82
N ARG A 188 -5.48 -18.62 6.63
CA ARG A 188 -4.78 -19.83 6.18
C ARG A 188 -4.19 -20.57 7.39
N ILE A 189 -5.07 -21.16 8.21
CA ILE A 189 -4.66 -22.11 9.27
C ILE A 189 -4.43 -23.53 8.69
N HIS A 190 -4.78 -23.80 7.42
CA HIS A 190 -4.80 -25.18 6.88
C HIS A 190 -4.14 -25.37 5.49
N SER A 191 -2.99 -24.78 5.21
CA SER A 191 -2.28 -25.09 3.94
C SER A 191 -0.78 -25.35 4.11
N ILE A 192 -0.43 -26.09 5.16
CA ILE A 192 0.80 -26.88 5.19
C ILE A 192 0.37 -28.35 5.16
N GLN A 193 0.17 -28.86 3.95
CA GLN A 193 0.29 -30.27 3.60
C GLN A 193 0.97 -30.35 2.24
#